data_AF-A0A0G2GKX1-F1
#
_entry.id   AF-A0A0G2GKX1-F1
#
_cell.length_a   1.000
_cell.length_b   1.000
_cell.length_c   1.000
_cell.angle_alpha   90.00
_cell.angle_beta   90.00
_cell.angle_gamma   90.00
#
_symmetry.space_group_name_H-M   'P 1'
#
loop_
_entity.id
_entity.type
_entity.pdbx_description
1 polymer ?
#
loop_
_entity_poly.entity_id
_entity_poly.type
_entity_poly.pdbx_seq_one_letter_code
_entity_poly.pdbx_strand_id
1 'polypeptide(L)'
;MPSWSVPTNETLYGQARQHAIDNAGIVNRKAFEVNIGLFTGLAIITVAIRFIIRLQYMKRVLLDDYLLLFGAVCLVTSTAVLYWHTEQLYLLEALNTTPTKVMVAMDEVMPLLESNMKIQTFVSTNWTAIFAVKFSFLVYFKVLISHISPRLKSYFWFVIAFTAVSWGFSVSMGFILCPYFGMEGGESIP
;
A
#
# COMPACT_ATOMS: atom_id res chain seq x y z
N MET A 1 20.47 -13.00 -26.23
CA MET A 1 19.26 -13.67 -26.78
C MET A 1 18.48 -14.21 -25.59
N PRO A 2 17.28 -13.69 -25.29
CA PRO A 2 16.49 -14.18 -24.17
C PRO A 2 16.02 -15.60 -24.52
N SER A 3 16.58 -16.59 -23.83
CA SER A 3 16.11 -17.97 -23.95
C SER A 3 14.76 -18.05 -23.25
N TRP A 4 13.68 -17.85 -24.00
CA TRP A 4 12.35 -18.29 -23.58
C TRP A 4 12.50 -19.76 -23.20
N SER A 5 12.30 -20.07 -21.91
CA SER A 5 12.42 -21.42 -21.39
C SER A 5 11.54 -22.33 -22.24
N VAL A 6 12.12 -23.40 -22.77
CA VAL A 6 11.35 -24.41 -23.50
C VAL A 6 10.48 -25.13 -22.46
N PRO A 7 9.16 -25.28 -22.68
CA PRO A 7 8.31 -25.98 -21.73
C PRO A 7 8.85 -27.39 -21.48
N THR A 8 9.29 -27.65 -20.26
CA THR A 8 9.68 -29.00 -19.81
C THR A 8 8.44 -29.79 -19.44
N ASN A 9 8.52 -31.12 -19.35
CA ASN A 9 7.43 -31.98 -18.89
C ASN A 9 6.91 -31.65 -17.46
N GLU A 10 7.53 -30.70 -16.75
CA GLU A 10 7.15 -30.24 -15.41
C GLU A 10 6.32 -28.94 -15.40
N THR A 11 6.07 -28.32 -16.56
CA THR A 11 5.26 -27.10 -16.62
C THR A 11 3.81 -27.39 -16.23
N LEU A 12 3.30 -26.63 -15.25
CA LEU A 12 1.94 -26.79 -14.75
C LEU A 12 0.97 -25.97 -15.61
N TYR A 13 -0.18 -26.58 -15.94
CA TYR A 13 -1.27 -25.94 -16.67
C TYR A 13 -2.59 -26.01 -15.88
N GLY A 14 -3.51 -25.10 -16.18
CA GLY A 14 -4.87 -25.09 -15.60
C GLY A 14 -4.88 -24.95 -14.08
N GLN A 15 -5.64 -25.80 -13.39
CA GLN A 15 -5.83 -25.71 -11.93
C GLN A 15 -4.54 -25.95 -11.13
N ALA A 16 -3.64 -26.82 -11.62
CA ALA A 16 -2.38 -27.09 -10.95
C ALA A 16 -1.44 -25.87 -10.98
N ARG A 17 -1.48 -25.10 -12.08
CA ARG A 17 -0.77 -23.82 -12.18
C ARG A 17 -1.33 -22.81 -11.19
N GLN A 18 -2.66 -22.65 -11.15
CA GLN A 18 -3.30 -21.69 -10.24
C GLN A 18 -3.03 -22.02 -8.78
N HIS A 19 -3.05 -23.30 -8.41
CA HIS A 19 -2.71 -23.74 -7.06
C HIS A 19 -1.25 -23.43 -6.70
N ALA A 20 -0.31 -23.62 -7.63
CA ALA A 20 1.09 -23.25 -7.41
C ALA A 20 1.24 -21.73 -7.21
N ILE A 21 0.54 -20.92 -8.00
CA ILE A 21 0.54 -19.46 -7.89
C ILE A 21 -0.05 -19.01 -6.53
N ASP A 22 -1.21 -19.51 -6.15
CA ASP A 22 -1.91 -19.08 -4.93
C ASP A 22 -1.16 -19.46 -3.63
N ASN A 23 -0.24 -20.43 -3.69
CA ASN A 23 0.60 -20.89 -2.57
C ASN A 23 2.10 -20.57 -2.77
N ALA A 24 2.46 -19.74 -3.75
CA ALA A 24 3.87 -19.41 -4.03
C ALA A 24 4.51 -18.57 -2.92
N GLY A 25 3.73 -17.68 -2.29
CA GLY A 25 4.18 -16.85 -1.18
C GLY A 25 4.21 -17.63 0.14
N ILE A 26 4.95 -17.09 1.12
CA ILE A 26 4.98 -17.60 2.51
C ILE A 26 3.56 -17.70 3.11
N VAL A 27 2.68 -16.80 2.70
CA VAL A 27 1.27 -16.77 3.10
C VAL A 27 0.42 -17.09 1.88
N ASN A 28 -0.52 -18.02 2.01
CA ASN A 28 -1.48 -18.33 0.95
C ASN A 28 -2.31 -17.10 0.57
N ARG A 29 -2.57 -16.94 -0.73
CA ARG A 29 -3.33 -15.81 -1.28
C ARG A 29 -4.63 -15.52 -0.54
N LYS A 30 -5.44 -16.57 -0.32
CA LYS A 30 -6.72 -16.43 0.38
C LYS A 30 -6.55 -15.99 1.84
N ALA A 31 -5.51 -16.48 2.52
CA ALA A 31 -5.21 -16.05 3.89
C ALA A 31 -4.78 -14.57 3.92
N PHE A 32 -3.97 -14.14 2.96
CA PHE A 32 -3.57 -12.73 2.82
C PHE A 32 -4.77 -11.81 2.56
N GLU A 33 -5.63 -12.16 1.60
CA GLU A 33 -6.87 -11.44 1.27
C GLU A 33 -7.79 -11.30 2.49
N VAL A 34 -7.99 -12.37 3.25
CA VAL A 34 -8.86 -12.36 4.45
C VAL A 34 -8.27 -11.48 5.55
N ASN A 35 -6.97 -11.61 5.84
CA ASN A 35 -6.33 -10.84 6.91
C ASN A 35 -6.37 -9.33 6.64
N ILE A 36 -6.05 -8.90 5.42
CA ILE A 36 -6.09 -7.48 5.06
C ILE A 36 -7.52 -6.93 5.13
N GLY A 37 -8.50 -7.70 4.65
CA GLY A 37 -9.90 -7.31 4.73
C GLY A 37 -10.37 -7.13 6.18
N LEU A 38 -10.00 -8.07 7.06
CA LEU A 38 -10.32 -8.01 8.48
C LEU A 38 -9.71 -6.78 9.16
N PHE A 39 -8.41 -6.54 8.97
CA PHE A 39 -7.75 -5.38 9.59
C PHE A 39 -8.25 -4.05 9.03
N THR A 40 -8.55 -3.99 7.74
CA THR A 40 -9.17 -2.80 7.12
C THR A 40 -10.56 -2.55 7.70
N GLY A 41 -11.38 -3.60 7.83
CA GLY A 41 -12.70 -3.50 8.46
C GLY A 41 -12.64 -3.01 9.90
N LEU A 42 -11.74 -3.57 10.72
CA LEU A 42 -11.50 -3.12 12.09
C LEU A 42 -11.06 -1.65 12.16
N ALA A 43 -10.20 -1.22 11.24
CA ALA A 43 -9.77 0.18 11.16
C ALA A 43 -10.95 1.11 10.86
N ILE A 44 -11.80 0.76 9.89
CA ILE A 44 -12.99 1.55 9.52
C ILE A 44 -13.97 1.64 10.69
N ILE A 45 -14.24 0.52 11.36
CA ILE A 45 -15.12 0.48 12.55
C ILE A 45 -14.57 1.41 13.64
N THR A 46 -13.26 1.37 13.89
CA THR A 46 -12.62 2.22 14.89
C THR A 46 -12.72 3.71 14.53
N VAL A 47 -12.51 4.06 13.27
CA VAL A 47 -12.70 5.44 12.75
C VAL A 47 -14.15 5.88 12.91
N ALA A 48 -15.12 5.03 12.57
CA ALA A 48 -16.54 5.33 12.69
C ALA A 48 -16.95 5.54 14.15
N ILE A 49 -16.54 4.65 15.06
CA ILE A 49 -16.78 4.79 16.50
C ILE A 49 -16.21 6.11 17.02
N ARG A 50 -14.96 6.44 16.67
CA ARG A 50 -14.32 7.71 17.06
C ARG A 50 -15.11 8.92 16.57
N PHE A 51 -15.57 8.88 15.31
CA PHE A 51 -16.36 9.94 14.71
C PHE A 51 -17.72 10.11 15.40
N ILE A 52 -18.43 9.02 15.68
CA ILE A 52 -19.73 9.02 16.38
C ILE A 52 -19.58 9.60 17.80
N ILE A 53 -18.60 9.13 18.57
CA ILE A 53 -18.33 9.64 19.92
C ILE A 53 -18.08 11.16 19.86
N ARG A 54 -17.25 11.63 18.94
CA ARG A 54 -16.99 13.08 18.85
C ARG A 54 -18.20 13.90 18.45
N LEU A 55 -19.00 13.40 17.51
CA LEU A 55 -20.23 14.08 17.10
C LEU A 55 -21.22 14.20 18.26
N GLN A 56 -21.35 13.15 19.08
CA GLN A 56 -22.28 13.13 20.22
C GLN A 56 -21.79 13.98 21.40
N TYR A 57 -20.50 13.87 21.78
CA TYR A 57 -19.98 14.48 23.01
C TYR A 57 -19.37 15.88 22.81
N MET A 58 -18.69 16.15 21.68
CA MET A 58 -17.94 17.40 21.46
C MET A 58 -18.68 18.41 20.57
N LYS A 59 -19.65 17.97 19.75
CA LYS A 59 -20.44 18.80 18.81
C LYS A 59 -19.64 19.74 17.89
N ARG A 60 -18.34 19.52 17.73
CA ARG A 60 -17.45 20.28 16.84
C ARG A 60 -16.56 19.31 16.08
N VAL A 61 -16.61 19.41 14.76
CA VAL A 61 -15.74 18.66 13.87
C VAL A 61 -14.39 19.38 13.85
N LEU A 62 -13.36 18.73 14.38
CA LEU A 62 -12.00 19.28 14.39
C LEU A 62 -11.28 18.89 13.09
N LEU A 63 -10.27 19.67 12.70
CA LEU A 63 -9.37 19.33 11.59
C LEU A 63 -8.76 17.92 11.71
N ASP A 64 -8.60 17.46 12.95
CA ASP A 64 -8.22 16.10 13.31
C ASP A 64 -9.14 15.03 12.70
N ASP A 65 -10.45 15.23 12.72
CA ASP A 65 -11.43 14.25 12.24
C ASP A 65 -11.46 14.19 10.71
N TYR A 66 -11.25 15.32 10.03
CA TYR A 66 -11.11 15.36 8.57
C TYR A 66 -9.85 14.65 8.09
N LEU A 67 -8.72 14.84 8.76
CA LEU A 67 -7.47 14.13 8.45
C LEU A 67 -7.60 12.63 8.65
N LEU A 68 -8.31 12.22 9.71
CA LEU A 68 -8.54 10.81 10.01
C LEU A 68 -9.49 10.15 9.00
N LEU A 69 -10.56 10.86 8.57
CA LEU A 69 -11.44 10.40 7.48
C LEU A 69 -10.70 10.31 6.15
N PHE A 70 -9.86 11.30 5.83
CA PHE A 70 -9.00 11.27 4.65
C PHE A 70 -8.07 10.05 4.68
N GLY A 71 -7.43 9.79 5.82
CA GLY A 71 -6.62 8.59 6.02
C GLY A 71 -7.40 7.30 5.83
N ALA A 72 -8.65 7.24 6.30
CA ALA A 72 -9.53 6.08 6.10
C ALA A 72 -9.90 5.87 4.62
N VAL A 73 -10.20 6.94 3.88
CA VAL A 73 -10.44 6.88 2.43
C VAL A 73 -9.20 6.40 1.69
N CYS A 74 -8.02 6.92 2.04
CA CYS A 74 -6.75 6.41 1.49
C CYS A 74 -6.55 4.93 1.81
N LEU A 75 -6.84 4.49 3.03
CA LEU A 75 -6.73 3.08 3.42
C LEU A 75 -7.67 2.19 2.59
N VAL A 76 -8.95 2.58 2.44
CA VAL A 76 -9.92 1.83 1.62
C VAL A 76 -9.47 1.78 0.16
N THR A 77 -9.00 2.90 -0.39
CA THR A 77 -8.50 2.98 -1.76
C THR A 77 -7.29 2.06 -1.95
N SER A 78 -6.35 2.11 -1.02
CA SER A 78 -5.16 1.24 -0.99
C SER A 78 -5.55 -0.24 -0.96
N THR A 79 -6.47 -0.61 -0.06
CA THR A 79 -6.97 -2.00 0.03
C THR A 79 -7.70 -2.44 -1.24
N ALA A 80 -8.50 -1.56 -1.85
CA ALA A 80 -9.20 -1.87 -3.11
C ALA A 80 -8.22 -2.11 -4.27
N VAL A 81 -7.20 -1.23 -4.41
CA VAL A 81 -6.11 -1.40 -5.39
C VAL A 81 -5.37 -2.71 -5.12
N LEU A 82 -5.09 -3.04 -3.87
CA LEU A 82 -4.42 -4.29 -3.52
C LEU A 82 -5.23 -5.51 -3.96
N TYR A 83 -6.54 -5.57 -3.68
CA TYR A 83 -7.39 -6.68 -4.10
C TYR A 83 -7.40 -6.90 -5.62
N TRP A 84 -7.34 -5.83 -6.42
CA TRP A 84 -7.25 -5.95 -7.87
C TRP A 84 -5.89 -6.49 -8.34
N HIS A 85 -4.82 -6.29 -7.57
CA HIS A 85 -3.45 -6.65 -7.98
C HIS A 85 -2.88 -7.88 -7.27
N THR A 86 -3.63 -8.47 -6.33
CA THR A 86 -3.20 -9.67 -5.59
C THR A 86 -2.81 -10.82 -6.54
N GLU A 87 -3.53 -11.01 -7.65
CA GLU A 87 -3.22 -12.07 -8.63
C GLU A 87 -1.84 -11.89 -9.27
N GLN A 88 -1.53 -10.66 -9.67
CA GLN A 88 -0.26 -10.32 -10.30
C GLN A 88 0.91 -10.41 -9.31
N LEU A 89 0.68 -10.01 -8.05
CA LEU A 89 1.65 -10.15 -6.96
C LEU A 89 2.03 -11.61 -6.71
N TYR A 90 1.04 -12.50 -6.60
CA TYR A 90 1.29 -13.93 -6.38
C TYR A 90 1.89 -14.61 -7.61
N LEU A 91 1.53 -14.17 -8.83
CA LEU A 91 2.16 -14.64 -10.05
C LEU A 91 3.63 -14.24 -10.13
N LEU A 92 3.96 -12.98 -9.81
CA LEU A 92 5.35 -12.51 -9.76
C LEU A 92 6.17 -13.31 -8.73
N GLU A 93 5.59 -13.59 -7.56
CA GLU A 93 6.24 -14.41 -6.54
C GLU A 93 6.43 -15.86 -7.00
N ALA A 94 5.45 -16.44 -7.70
CA ALA A 94 5.55 -17.78 -8.28
C ALA A 94 6.67 -17.90 -9.32
N LEU A 95 6.87 -16.85 -10.12
CA LEU A 95 7.98 -16.77 -11.07
C LEU A 95 9.33 -16.67 -10.37
N ASN A 96 9.41 -15.94 -9.26
CA ASN A 96 10.64 -15.78 -8.51
C ASN A 96 11.02 -17.06 -7.74
N THR A 97 10.03 -17.76 -7.17
CA THR A 97 10.23 -18.95 -6.34
C THR A 97 10.30 -20.26 -7.14
N THR A 98 9.55 -20.37 -8.25
CA THR A 98 9.47 -21.59 -9.08
C THR A 98 9.52 -21.30 -10.59
N PRO A 99 10.62 -20.69 -11.08
CA PRO A 99 10.74 -20.21 -12.46
C PRO A 99 10.61 -21.31 -13.53
N THR A 100 10.85 -22.57 -13.17
CA THR A 100 10.77 -23.71 -14.10
C THR A 100 9.37 -24.31 -14.25
N LYS A 101 8.45 -24.04 -13.31
CA LYS A 101 7.13 -24.69 -13.26
C LYS A 101 5.99 -23.79 -13.72
N VAL A 102 6.15 -22.48 -13.58
CA VAL A 102 5.15 -21.47 -13.97
C VAL A 102 5.71 -20.64 -15.11
N MET A 103 5.09 -20.73 -16.28
CA MET A 103 5.41 -19.88 -17.42
C MET A 103 4.49 -18.67 -17.48
N VAL A 104 5.05 -17.53 -17.89
CA VAL A 104 4.31 -16.30 -18.18
C VAL A 104 3.68 -16.43 -19.55
N ALA A 105 2.37 -16.27 -19.63
CA ALA A 105 1.68 -16.20 -20.91
C ALA A 105 1.86 -14.79 -21.51
N MET A 106 1.88 -14.66 -22.84
CA MET A 106 2.19 -13.38 -23.50
C MET A 106 1.19 -12.27 -23.16
N ASP A 107 -0.04 -12.63 -22.81
CA ASP A 107 -1.09 -11.76 -22.28
C ASP A 107 -0.84 -11.27 -20.85
N GLU A 108 0.01 -11.95 -20.07
CA GLU A 108 0.36 -11.59 -18.70
C GLU A 108 1.58 -10.63 -18.62
N VAL A 109 2.35 -10.49 -19.71
CA VAL A 109 3.58 -9.67 -19.76
C VAL A 109 3.30 -8.18 -19.61
N MET A 110 2.32 -7.65 -20.35
CA MET A 110 1.93 -6.24 -20.26
C MET A 110 1.39 -5.84 -18.89
N PRO A 111 0.45 -6.58 -18.26
CA PRO A 111 -0.02 -6.24 -16.93
C PRO A 111 1.07 -6.39 -15.86
N LEU A 112 2.07 -7.27 -16.04
CA LEU A 112 3.26 -7.33 -15.18
C LEU A 112 4.12 -6.07 -15.30
N LEU A 113 4.30 -5.54 -16.52
CA LEU A 113 5.06 -4.30 -16.74
C LEU A 113 4.38 -3.09 -16.08
N GLU A 114 3.04 -3.03 -16.15
CA GLU A 114 2.24 -2.00 -15.48
C GLU A 114 2.14 -2.21 -13.96
N SER A 115 2.44 -3.42 -13.45
CA SER A 115 2.30 -3.74 -12.03
C SER A 115 3.17 -2.85 -11.15
N ASN A 116 4.31 -2.36 -11.65
CA ASN A 116 5.16 -1.43 -10.92
C ASN A 116 4.42 -0.13 -10.59
N MET A 117 3.77 0.51 -11.59
CA MET A 117 3.00 1.74 -11.38
C MET A 117 1.87 1.54 -10.36
N LYS A 118 1.21 0.39 -10.42
CA LYS A 118 0.12 -0.01 -9.52
C LYS A 118 0.62 -0.22 -8.09
N ILE A 119 1.76 -0.89 -7.92
CA ILE A 119 2.43 -1.06 -6.63
C ILE A 119 2.87 0.30 -6.06
N GLN A 120 3.44 1.19 -6.86
CA GLN A 120 3.81 2.53 -6.39
C GLN A 120 2.60 3.33 -5.92
N THR A 121 1.48 3.22 -6.62
CA THR A 121 0.22 3.86 -6.22
C THR A 121 -0.29 3.30 -4.89
N PHE A 122 -0.29 1.97 -4.72
CA PHE A 122 -0.63 1.30 -3.47
C PHE A 122 0.26 1.78 -2.31
N VAL A 123 1.59 1.72 -2.48
CA VAL A 123 2.57 2.11 -1.46
C VAL A 123 2.41 3.59 -1.08
N SER A 124 2.28 4.48 -2.06
CA SER A 124 2.10 5.92 -1.84
C SER A 124 0.81 6.23 -1.10
N THR A 125 -0.28 5.56 -1.46
CA THR A 125 -1.59 5.74 -0.81
C THR A 125 -1.56 5.21 0.63
N ASN A 126 -0.89 4.08 0.87
CA ASN A 126 -0.74 3.50 2.19
C ASN A 126 0.11 4.38 3.12
N TRP A 127 1.24 4.89 2.62
CA TRP A 127 2.03 5.89 3.37
C TRP A 127 1.22 7.13 3.69
N THR A 128 0.45 7.63 2.73
CA THR A 128 -0.43 8.79 2.94
C THR A 128 -1.47 8.52 4.02
N ALA A 129 -2.07 7.33 4.07
CA ALA A 129 -2.99 6.94 5.14
C ALA A 129 -2.32 6.96 6.53
N ILE A 130 -1.11 6.38 6.64
CA ILE A 130 -0.34 6.35 7.90
C ILE A 130 0.00 7.77 8.38
N PHE A 131 0.50 8.60 7.47
CA PHE A 131 0.87 9.98 7.81
C PHE A 131 -0.35 10.86 8.11
N ALA A 132 -1.49 10.65 7.45
CA ALA A 132 -2.74 11.34 7.78
C ALA A 132 -3.18 11.07 9.23
N VAL A 133 -3.06 9.82 9.71
CA VAL A 133 -3.32 9.46 11.11
C VAL A 133 -2.33 10.15 12.06
N LYS A 134 -1.03 10.19 11.72
CA LYS A 134 -0.02 10.93 12.52
C LYS A 134 -0.34 12.42 12.61
N PHE A 135 -0.72 13.04 11.49
CA PHE A 135 -1.11 14.44 11.46
C PHE A 135 -2.38 14.71 12.27
N SER A 136 -3.35 13.80 12.23
CA SER A 136 -4.53 13.82 13.10
C SER A 136 -4.10 13.91 14.58
N PHE A 137 -3.26 13.00 15.06
CA PHE A 137 -2.73 13.07 16.45
C PHE A 137 -1.97 14.38 16.75
N LEU A 138 -1.15 14.88 15.81
CA LEU A 138 -0.44 16.15 16.00
C LEU A 138 -1.43 17.32 16.13
N VAL A 139 -2.46 17.40 15.30
CA VAL A 139 -3.50 18.43 15.40
C VAL A 139 -4.23 18.36 16.74
N TYR A 140 -4.52 17.16 17.23
CA TYR A 140 -5.08 16.98 18.57
C TYR A 140 -4.16 17.54 19.67
N PHE A 141 -2.87 17.20 19.63
CA PHE A 141 -1.90 17.70 20.61
C PHE A 141 -1.62 19.21 20.51
N LYS A 142 -1.80 19.81 19.33
CA LYS A 142 -1.63 21.26 19.14
C LYS A 142 -2.47 22.08 20.14
N VAL A 143 -3.71 21.64 20.39
CA VAL A 143 -4.64 22.32 21.32
C VAL A 143 -4.17 22.20 22.77
N LEU A 144 -3.53 21.08 23.12
CA LEU A 144 -3.00 20.85 24.47
C LEU A 144 -1.70 21.65 24.70
N ILE A 145 -0.81 21.68 23.69
CA ILE A 145 0.51 22.30 23.80
C ILE A 145 0.45 23.84 23.73
N SER A 146 -0.59 24.42 23.13
CA SER A 146 -0.69 25.87 22.95
C SER A 146 -0.65 26.68 24.26
N HIS A 147 -0.98 26.07 25.39
CA HIS A 147 -1.11 26.74 26.69
C HIS A 147 0.02 26.47 27.69
N ILE A 148 1.02 25.63 27.36
CA ILE A 148 1.99 25.13 28.36
C ILE A 148 3.31 25.92 28.36
N SER A 149 4.05 25.94 27.25
CA SER A 149 5.40 26.54 27.21
C SER A 149 5.88 26.88 25.80
N PRO A 150 6.57 28.02 25.59
CA PRO A 150 7.11 28.40 24.29
C PRO A 150 8.20 27.44 23.78
N ARG A 151 9.01 26.82 24.66
CA ARG A 151 10.01 25.82 24.25
C ARG A 151 9.36 24.56 23.69
N LEU A 152 8.28 24.11 24.33
CA LEU A 152 7.51 22.95 23.88
C LEU A 152 6.81 23.23 22.54
N LYS A 153 6.34 24.47 22.33
CA LYS A 153 5.77 24.91 21.05
C LYS A 153 6.79 24.83 19.91
N SER A 154 8.04 25.23 20.15
CA SER A 154 9.12 25.12 19.15
C SER A 154 9.42 23.65 18.81
N TYR A 155 9.53 22.78 19.82
CA TYR A 155 9.73 21.34 19.61
C TYR A 155 8.57 20.71 18.84
N PHE A 156 7.33 21.10 19.15
CA PHE A 156 6.14 20.62 18.44
C PHE A 156 6.14 21.00 16.95
N TRP A 157 6.56 22.23 16.60
CA TRP A 157 6.72 22.63 15.21
C TRP A 157 7.81 21.85 14.49
N PHE A 158 8.92 21.54 15.16
CA PHE A 158 9.96 20.66 14.61
C PHE A 158 9.40 19.26 14.31
N VAL A 159 8.62 18.68 15.22
CA VAL A 159 7.99 17.36 15.00
C VAL A 159 7.02 17.37 13.81
N ILE A 160 6.22 18.43 13.65
CA ILE A 160 5.36 18.59 12.47
C ILE A 160 6.20 18.63 11.19
N ALA A 161 7.24 19.47 11.15
CA ALA A 161 8.09 19.62 9.98
C ALA A 161 8.80 18.29 9.64
N PHE A 162 9.38 17.63 10.64
CA PHE A 162 10.04 16.33 10.47
C PHE A 162 9.08 15.26 9.94
N THR A 163 7.84 15.23 10.46
CA THR A 163 6.81 14.29 10.00
C THR A 163 6.42 14.58 8.55
N ALA A 164 6.29 15.85 8.16
CA ALA A 164 5.98 16.24 6.78
C ALA A 164 7.10 15.91 5.80
N VAL A 165 8.35 16.16 6.18
CA VAL A 165 9.52 15.77 5.36
C VAL A 165 9.60 14.24 5.24
N SER A 166 9.38 13.51 6.32
CA SER A 166 9.36 12.04 6.29
C SER A 166 8.28 11.51 5.36
N TRP A 167 7.08 12.12 5.38
CA TRP A 167 6.00 11.77 4.46
C TRP A 167 6.40 11.97 3.00
N GLY A 168 6.94 13.16 2.68
CA GLY A 168 7.42 13.47 1.33
C GLY A 168 8.47 12.46 0.88
N PHE A 169 9.45 12.16 1.73
CA PHE A 169 10.47 11.16 1.44
C PHE A 169 9.88 9.77 1.18
N SER A 170 8.96 9.28 2.02
CA SER A 170 8.33 7.97 1.84
C SER A 170 7.51 7.85 0.55
N VAL A 171 6.82 8.91 0.15
CA VAL A 171 6.07 8.93 -1.13
C VAL A 171 7.03 9.02 -2.31
N SER A 172 8.06 9.87 -2.22
CA SER A 172 9.01 10.08 -3.32
C SER A 172 9.95 8.90 -3.55
N MET A 173 10.25 8.08 -2.54
CA MET A 173 11.21 6.97 -2.64
C MET A 173 10.86 6.00 -3.77
N GLY A 174 9.57 5.72 -3.96
CA GLY A 174 9.08 4.87 -5.04
C GLY A 174 9.39 5.41 -6.44
N PHE A 175 9.15 6.69 -6.64
CA PHE A 175 9.39 7.38 -7.91
C PHE A 175 10.88 7.60 -8.20
N ILE A 176 11.71 7.76 -7.17
CA ILE A 176 13.16 7.94 -7.33
C ILE A 176 13.83 6.62 -7.76
N LEU A 177 13.39 5.49 -7.19
CA LEU A 177 13.97 4.18 -7.48
C LEU A 177 13.58 3.63 -8.87
N CYS A 178 12.38 3.94 -9.35
CA CYS A 178 11.89 3.49 -10.65
C CYS A 178 11.30 4.69 -11.43
N PRO A 179 12.16 5.46 -12.14
CA PRO A 179 11.71 6.63 -12.88
C PRO A 179 11.01 6.28 -14.20
N TYR A 180 11.22 5.07 -14.73
CA TYR A 180 10.66 4.62 -16.01
C TYR A 180 9.44 3.74 -15.77
N PHE A 181 8.30 4.15 -16.34
CA PHE A 181 7.04 3.41 -16.28
C PHE A 181 6.64 2.95 -17.68
N GLY A 182 6.18 1.69 -17.83
CA GLY A 182 5.73 1.16 -19.12
C GLY A 182 6.87 0.63 -20.02
N MET A 183 6.69 0.68 -21.34
CA MET A 183 7.62 0.08 -22.33
C MET A 183 9.04 0.68 -22.28
N GLU A 184 9.18 1.92 -21.80
CA GLU A 184 10.48 2.57 -21.57
C GLU A 184 11.33 1.85 -20.52
N GLY A 185 10.70 1.15 -19.56
CA GLY A 185 11.42 0.29 -18.62
C GLY A 185 11.97 -0.98 -19.28
N GLY A 186 11.32 -1.49 -20.33
CA GLY A 186 11.73 -2.69 -21.05
C GLY A 186 12.97 -2.48 -21.94
N GLU A 187 13.17 -1.27 -22.47
CA GLU A 187 14.37 -0.93 -23.25
C GLU A 187 15.66 -0.83 -22.40
N SER A 188 15.52 -0.71 -21.08
CA SER A 188 16.65 -0.58 -20.15
C SER A 188 17.15 -1.91 -19.56
N ILE A 189 16.54 -3.04 -19.95
CA ILE A 189 16.98 -4.38 -19.55
C ILE A 189 17.98 -4.90 -20.61
N PRO A 190 19.28 -5.05 -20.29
CA PRO A 190 20.28 -5.61 -21.22
C PRO A 190 20.06 -7.08 -21.57
#